data_AF-A0A1Y4STL3-F1
#
_entry.id   AF-A0A1Y4STL3-F1
#
_cell.length_a   1.000
_cell.length_b   1.000
_cell.length_c   1.000
_cell.angle_alpha   90.00
_cell.angle_beta   90.00
_cell.angle_gamma   90.00
#
_symmetry.space_group_name_H-M   'P 1'
#
loop_
_entity.id
_entity.type
_entity.pdbx_description
1 polymer ?
#
loop_
_entity_poly.entity_id
_entity_poly.type
_entity_poly.pdbx_seq_one_letter_code
_entity_poly.pdbx_strand_id
1 'polypeptide(L)'
;MITRNESKKYQNLQKDQPVSSKQTSDQTIYCIGDSLTLESHAYPTYLSQLTNCNIETFGGQKDQTIDLAIRVGRTKIYTHDITIPAQTDPVEITLYDEDHDKLDVLKNKGSNFSNVEIKGISGILKYDDEKDIHTFTRDEAGDETSIDDYTQITTDFPSFDKNGIAVIFTGTYDPYESGSIFKTITYQRAILNQLGIKKYIVVSLTSKRTFQIVNDMNAVLEEEHEEHFLSFRDYLLKNGLKDANITPTDDDQDDLDKGYIPRSLLLDNLVDGNEDFHELLAKQIIEKMQDLKYLDKQDIKATQD
;
A
#
# COMPACT_ATOMS: atom_id res chain seq x y z
N MET A 1 -8.71 -30.80 50.51
CA MET A 1 -9.08 -29.52 51.13
C MET A 1 -7.87 -28.99 51.87
N ILE A 2 -7.07 -28.11 51.23
CA ILE A 2 -6.03 -27.29 51.87
C ILE A 2 -6.09 -25.93 51.15
N THR A 3 -6.12 -24.88 51.97
CA THR A 3 -6.60 -23.53 51.65
C THR A 3 -5.51 -22.55 51.22
N ARG A 4 -5.93 -21.61 50.37
CA ARG A 4 -5.37 -20.28 50.04
C ARG A 4 -4.33 -19.74 51.05
N ASN A 5 -3.07 -19.59 50.61
CA ASN A 5 -2.22 -18.44 50.94
C ASN A 5 -0.85 -18.48 50.23
N GLU A 6 -0.76 -18.15 48.95
CA GLU A 6 0.52 -17.73 48.31
C GLU A 6 0.33 -16.76 47.12
N SER A 7 -0.67 -15.86 47.18
CA SER A 7 -0.90 -14.86 46.11
C SER A 7 -0.82 -13.40 46.58
N LYS A 8 -0.03 -13.11 47.62
CA LYS A 8 0.16 -11.73 48.12
C LYS A 8 1.63 -11.34 48.32
N LYS A 9 2.47 -11.50 47.30
CA LYS A 9 3.82 -10.91 47.31
C LYS A 9 4.29 -10.18 46.04
N TYR A 10 3.39 -9.92 45.08
CA TYR A 10 3.73 -9.17 43.86
C TYR A 10 2.69 -8.10 43.50
N GLN A 11 2.18 -7.34 44.47
CA GLN A 11 1.15 -6.32 44.18
C GLN A 11 1.40 -4.92 44.72
N ASN A 12 2.58 -4.58 45.24
CA ASN A 12 2.84 -3.19 45.63
C ASN A 12 4.29 -2.81 45.33
N LEU A 13 4.51 -2.31 44.11
CA LEU A 13 5.61 -1.40 43.73
C LEU A 13 5.37 -0.91 42.28
N GLN A 14 4.26 -0.20 42.05
CA GLN A 14 4.17 0.78 40.96
C GLN A 14 3.53 2.03 41.57
N LYS A 15 4.41 2.95 41.99
CA LYS A 15 4.03 4.32 42.33
C LYS A 15 3.83 5.08 41.03
N ASP A 16 2.65 5.67 40.91
CA ASP A 16 2.30 6.91 40.21
C ASP A 16 3.23 7.36 39.08
N GLN A 17 2.88 6.94 37.86
CA GLN A 17 3.08 7.79 36.68
C GLN A 17 1.70 8.29 36.22
N PRO A 18 1.58 9.56 35.79
CA PRO A 18 0.32 10.04 35.23
C PRO A 18 0.03 9.22 33.97
N VAL A 19 -1.06 8.46 33.98
CA VAL A 19 -1.62 7.87 32.77
C VAL A 19 -2.14 9.04 31.94
N SER A 20 -1.30 9.52 31.03
CA SER A 20 -1.78 10.32 29.91
C SER A 20 -2.74 9.42 29.13
N SER A 21 -4.03 9.69 29.23
CA SER A 21 -5.01 9.11 28.33
C SER A 21 -4.60 9.52 26.92
N LYS A 22 -3.99 8.61 26.15
CA LYS A 22 -3.81 8.80 24.71
C LYS A 22 -5.19 9.09 24.15
N GLN A 23 -5.41 10.33 23.76
CA GLN A 23 -6.58 10.75 23.01
C GLN A 23 -6.39 10.18 21.60
N THR A 24 -6.73 8.92 21.39
CA THR A 24 -6.82 8.36 20.04
C THR A 24 -8.02 9.00 19.36
N SER A 25 -7.79 9.64 18.22
CA SER A 25 -8.88 10.07 17.35
C SER A 25 -9.59 8.81 16.83
N ASP A 26 -10.90 8.86 16.68
CA ASP A 26 -11.68 7.80 16.03
C ASP A 26 -11.42 7.75 14.51
N GLN A 27 -10.65 8.71 13.97
CA GLN A 27 -10.32 8.80 12.55
C GLN A 27 -9.22 7.78 12.17
N THR A 28 -9.53 6.91 11.21
CA THR A 28 -8.56 6.01 10.57
C THR A 28 -8.06 6.59 9.24
N ILE A 29 -6.76 6.48 9.00
CA ILE A 29 -6.10 6.74 7.73
C ILE A 29 -5.63 5.40 7.14
N TYR A 30 -6.16 5.06 5.96
CA TYR A 30 -5.80 3.88 5.19
C TYR A 30 -4.75 4.26 4.15
N CYS A 31 -3.52 3.80 4.35
CA CYS A 31 -2.41 4.00 3.43
C CYS A 31 -2.28 2.80 2.49
N ILE A 32 -2.58 3.00 1.21
CA ILE A 32 -2.64 1.93 0.20
C ILE A 32 -1.55 2.16 -0.83
N GLY A 33 -0.65 1.19 -0.98
CA GLY A 33 0.47 1.33 -1.92
C GLY A 33 1.46 0.18 -1.89
N ASP A 34 2.62 0.45 -2.48
CA ASP A 34 3.73 -0.50 -2.67
C ASP A 34 4.81 -0.37 -1.58
N SER A 35 6.08 -0.67 -1.89
CA SER A 35 7.24 -0.47 -1.00
C SER A 35 7.23 0.89 -0.32
N LEU A 36 6.90 1.96 -1.05
CA LEU A 36 6.87 3.32 -0.54
C LEU A 36 5.82 3.54 0.56
N THR A 37 4.89 2.59 0.75
CA THR A 37 3.88 2.59 1.81
C THR A 37 4.18 1.57 2.92
N LEU A 38 4.83 0.45 2.62
CA LEU A 38 4.88 -0.71 3.52
C LEU A 38 6.18 -0.87 4.30
N GLU A 39 7.23 -0.12 3.97
CA GLU A 39 8.49 -0.19 4.71
C GLU A 39 8.36 0.32 6.15
N SER A 40 9.22 -0.19 7.05
CA SER A 40 9.18 0.13 8.47
C SER A 40 9.36 1.63 8.77
N HIS A 41 10.05 2.35 7.88
CA HIS A 41 10.26 3.80 7.96
C HIS A 41 9.57 4.54 6.79
N ALA A 42 8.51 3.96 6.23
CA ALA A 42 7.69 4.63 5.23
C ALA A 42 6.85 5.76 5.86
N TYR A 43 6.24 6.59 5.02
CA TYR A 43 5.42 7.73 5.45
C TYR A 43 4.29 7.38 6.44
N PRO A 44 3.67 6.17 6.44
CA PRO A 44 2.66 5.83 7.45
C PRO A 44 3.22 5.81 8.88
N THR A 45 4.50 5.44 9.04
CA THR A 45 5.18 5.50 10.34
C THR A 45 5.24 6.94 10.84
N TYR A 46 5.63 7.89 9.99
CA TYR A 46 5.65 9.31 10.35
C TYR A 46 4.24 9.90 10.54
N LEU A 47 3.25 9.49 9.75
CA LEU A 47 1.84 9.86 9.99
C LEU A 47 1.39 9.41 11.39
N SER A 48 1.76 8.21 11.82
CA SER A 48 1.44 7.71 13.16
C SER A 48 2.13 8.50 14.28
N GLN A 49 3.30 9.09 14.00
CA GLN A 49 4.05 9.93 14.95
C GLN A 49 3.48 11.35 15.03
N LEU A 50 3.00 11.89 13.92
CA LEU A 50 2.52 13.27 13.79
C LEU A 50 1.02 13.44 14.03
N THR A 51 0.24 12.35 14.00
CA THR A 51 -1.22 12.38 14.19
C THR A 51 -1.70 11.49 15.34
N ASN A 52 -2.90 11.77 15.85
CA ASN A 52 -3.65 10.95 16.80
C ASN A 52 -4.55 9.92 16.10
N CYS A 53 -4.49 9.83 14.77
CA CYS A 53 -5.28 8.89 13.96
C CYS A 53 -4.80 7.46 14.11
N ASN A 54 -5.70 6.50 13.86
CA ASN A 54 -5.31 5.12 13.58
C ASN A 54 -4.74 5.04 12.17
N ILE A 55 -3.61 4.36 11.98
CA ILE A 55 -2.96 4.21 10.69
C ILE A 55 -2.98 2.74 10.30
N GLU A 56 -3.59 2.43 9.15
CA GLU A 56 -3.62 1.09 8.59
C GLU A 56 -2.95 1.08 7.22
N THR A 57 -2.03 0.15 7.01
CA THR A 57 -1.31 0.01 5.74
C THR A 57 -1.80 -1.21 4.97
N PHE A 58 -1.85 -1.10 3.64
CA PHE A 58 -2.37 -2.17 2.79
C PHE A 58 -1.65 -2.21 1.43
N GLY A 59 -1.27 -3.42 0.97
CA GLY A 59 -0.61 -3.65 -0.31
C GLY A 59 0.51 -4.68 -0.27
N GLY A 60 1.42 -4.67 -1.25
CA GLY A 60 2.60 -5.52 -1.35
C GLY A 60 3.82 -4.77 -1.91
N GLN A 61 5.04 -5.23 -1.60
CA GLN A 61 6.27 -4.45 -1.80
C GLN A 61 6.52 -3.94 -3.23
N LYS A 62 6.10 -4.69 -4.25
CA LYS A 62 6.22 -4.28 -5.66
C LYS A 62 4.91 -4.49 -6.41
N ASP A 63 3.82 -4.27 -5.70
CA ASP A 63 2.50 -4.35 -6.29
C ASP A 63 2.33 -3.26 -7.36
N GLN A 64 1.81 -3.69 -8.50
CA GLN A 64 1.18 -2.80 -9.47
C GLN A 64 -0.16 -2.30 -8.91
N THR A 65 -0.71 -1.23 -9.49
CA THR A 65 -2.02 -0.70 -9.10
C THR A 65 -3.13 -1.73 -9.30
N ILE A 66 -3.03 -2.62 -10.30
CA ILE A 66 -3.96 -3.74 -10.48
C ILE A 66 -3.90 -4.75 -9.32
N ASP A 67 -2.70 -5.05 -8.81
CA ASP A 67 -2.53 -5.95 -7.67
C ASP A 67 -3.28 -5.42 -6.46
N LEU A 68 -3.15 -4.11 -6.20
CA LEU A 68 -3.87 -3.45 -5.12
C LEU A 68 -5.38 -3.48 -5.32
N ALA A 69 -5.87 -3.29 -6.55
CA ALA A 69 -7.29 -3.41 -6.89
C ALA A 69 -7.84 -4.83 -6.68
N ILE A 70 -7.02 -5.86 -6.96
CA ILE A 70 -7.34 -7.26 -6.64
C ILE A 70 -7.38 -7.46 -5.12
N ARG A 71 -6.38 -6.98 -4.41
CA ARG A 71 -6.25 -7.14 -2.96
C ARG A 71 -7.38 -6.48 -2.17
N VAL A 72 -7.89 -5.32 -2.59
CA VAL A 72 -9.08 -4.71 -1.95
C VAL A 72 -10.40 -5.41 -2.34
N GLY A 73 -10.36 -6.34 -3.29
CA GLY A 73 -11.50 -7.13 -3.73
C GLY A 73 -12.34 -6.49 -4.82
N ARG A 74 -11.81 -5.48 -5.52
CA ARG A 74 -12.52 -4.85 -6.62
C ARG A 74 -12.35 -5.61 -7.93
N THR A 75 -11.10 -5.95 -8.24
CA THR A 75 -10.75 -6.71 -9.44
C THR A 75 -10.81 -8.19 -9.11
N LYS A 76 -11.65 -8.94 -9.80
CA LYS A 76 -11.77 -10.39 -9.63
C LYS A 76 -10.74 -11.08 -10.49
N ILE A 77 -10.24 -12.21 -10.00
CA ILE A 77 -9.34 -13.07 -10.77
C ILE A 77 -9.86 -14.50 -10.82
N TYR A 78 -9.48 -15.19 -11.88
CA TYR A 78 -9.97 -16.52 -12.22
C TYR A 78 -8.80 -17.45 -12.55
N THR A 79 -9.03 -18.75 -12.41
CA THR A 79 -8.18 -19.81 -12.98
C THR A 79 -9.03 -20.74 -13.85
N HIS A 80 -8.38 -21.43 -14.78
CA HIS A 80 -9.03 -22.31 -15.74
C HIS A 80 -8.05 -23.40 -16.19
N ASP A 81 -8.60 -24.55 -16.57
CA ASP A 81 -7.88 -25.71 -17.14
C ASP A 81 -6.80 -26.26 -16.20
N ILE A 82 -7.19 -26.50 -14.94
CA ILE A 82 -6.33 -27.08 -13.91
C ILE A 82 -7.01 -28.27 -13.24
N THR A 83 -6.19 -29.20 -12.73
CA THR A 83 -6.64 -30.28 -11.83
C THR A 83 -5.97 -30.10 -10.49
N ILE A 84 -6.76 -29.77 -9.46
CA ILE A 84 -6.25 -29.68 -8.10
C ILE A 84 -6.07 -31.12 -7.57
N PRO A 85 -4.84 -31.57 -7.25
CA PRO A 85 -4.55 -32.94 -6.88
C PRO A 85 -5.20 -33.33 -5.55
N ALA A 86 -5.51 -34.61 -5.35
CA ALA A 86 -6.13 -35.09 -4.09
C ALA A 86 -5.30 -34.77 -2.83
N GLN A 87 -3.97 -34.81 -2.95
CA GLN A 87 -3.03 -34.51 -1.87
C GLN A 87 -2.65 -33.02 -1.86
N THR A 88 -1.86 -32.60 -0.87
CA THR A 88 -1.36 -31.23 -0.74
C THR A 88 -0.16 -30.95 -1.65
N ASP A 89 -0.15 -31.51 -2.85
CA ASP A 89 0.86 -31.23 -3.86
C ASP A 89 0.51 -29.92 -4.58
N PRO A 90 1.50 -29.07 -4.91
CA PRO A 90 1.25 -27.84 -5.66
C PRO A 90 0.82 -28.14 -7.10
N VAL A 91 -0.14 -27.36 -7.60
CA VAL A 91 -0.52 -27.32 -9.01
C VAL A 91 -0.22 -25.95 -9.58
N GLU A 92 0.33 -25.90 -10.80
CA GLU A 92 0.55 -24.66 -11.52
C GLU A 92 -0.79 -24.05 -11.96
N ILE A 93 -0.93 -22.73 -11.83
CA ILE A 93 -2.14 -22.03 -12.24
C ILE A 93 -1.77 -20.79 -13.05
N THR A 94 -2.67 -20.40 -13.97
CA THR A 94 -2.63 -19.11 -14.65
C THR A 94 -3.76 -18.24 -14.11
N LEU A 95 -3.48 -16.95 -13.92
CA LEU A 95 -4.46 -15.97 -13.46
C LEU A 95 -5.09 -15.26 -14.67
N TYR A 96 -6.40 -15.09 -14.62
CA TYR A 96 -7.18 -14.43 -15.66
C TYR A 96 -8.10 -13.36 -15.06
N ASP A 97 -8.48 -12.36 -15.85
CA ASP A 97 -9.54 -11.42 -15.51
C ASP A 97 -10.94 -11.94 -15.87
N GLU A 98 -11.95 -11.07 -15.72
CA GLU A 98 -13.35 -11.41 -16.02
C GLU A 98 -13.65 -11.57 -17.51
N ASP A 99 -12.81 -10.99 -18.38
CA ASP A 99 -12.88 -11.11 -19.84
C ASP A 99 -12.06 -12.29 -20.37
N HIS A 100 -11.43 -13.05 -19.47
CA HIS A 100 -10.57 -14.21 -19.72
C HIS A 100 -9.22 -13.88 -20.35
N ASP A 101 -8.76 -12.63 -20.23
CA ASP A 101 -7.40 -12.27 -20.58
C ASP A 101 -6.43 -12.66 -19.46
N LYS A 102 -5.23 -13.12 -19.84
CA LYS A 102 -4.19 -13.50 -18.88
C LYS A 102 -3.68 -12.29 -18.13
N LEU A 103 -3.52 -12.45 -16.81
CA LEU A 103 -3.03 -11.42 -15.91
C LEU A 103 -1.61 -11.70 -15.44
N ASP A 104 -0.77 -10.65 -15.46
CA ASP A 104 0.58 -10.65 -14.91
C ASP A 104 0.61 -9.94 -13.55
N VAL A 105 0.10 -10.61 -12.51
CA VAL A 105 -0.29 -10.00 -11.22
C VAL A 105 0.11 -10.87 -10.02
N LEU A 106 0.05 -10.32 -8.82
CA LEU A 106 0.24 -10.98 -7.52
C LEU A 106 1.57 -11.76 -7.43
N LYS A 107 2.64 -11.19 -7.99
CA LYS A 107 4.00 -11.77 -7.95
C LYS A 107 4.69 -11.61 -6.61
N ASN A 108 4.24 -10.63 -5.81
CA ASN A 108 4.86 -10.29 -4.54
C ASN A 108 3.94 -10.64 -3.37
N LYS A 109 4.55 -10.93 -2.23
CA LYS A 109 3.82 -11.02 -0.97
C LYS A 109 3.21 -9.66 -0.62
N GLY A 110 1.95 -9.66 -0.22
CA GLY A 110 1.25 -8.47 0.27
C GLY A 110 0.45 -8.75 1.53
N SER A 111 -0.41 -7.79 1.87
CA SER A 111 -1.27 -7.79 3.05
C SER A 111 -2.27 -8.96 3.10
N ASN A 112 -2.75 -9.41 1.95
CA ASN A 112 -3.69 -10.52 1.81
C ASN A 112 -3.46 -11.30 0.51
N PHE A 113 -4.43 -12.16 0.13
CA PHE A 113 -4.44 -12.93 -1.11
C PHE A 113 -3.42 -14.08 -1.19
N SER A 114 -2.73 -14.43 -0.10
CA SER A 114 -1.96 -15.67 -0.01
C SER A 114 -2.85 -16.87 0.32
N ASN A 115 -3.83 -16.71 1.21
CA ASN A 115 -4.82 -17.74 1.51
C ASN A 115 -6.04 -17.48 0.64
N VAL A 116 -6.42 -18.47 -0.17
CA VAL A 116 -7.48 -18.34 -1.17
C VAL A 116 -8.38 -19.57 -1.19
N GLU A 117 -9.53 -19.44 -1.81
CA GLU A 117 -10.46 -20.52 -2.10
C GLU A 117 -10.69 -20.62 -3.61
N ILE A 118 -10.66 -21.85 -4.13
CA ILE A 118 -10.99 -22.17 -5.53
C ILE A 118 -12.04 -23.28 -5.49
N LYS A 119 -13.26 -23.00 -5.97
CA LYS A 119 -14.38 -23.97 -5.99
C LYS A 119 -14.66 -24.62 -4.62
N GLY A 120 -14.60 -23.86 -3.53
CA GLY A 120 -14.81 -24.38 -2.17
C GLY A 120 -13.59 -25.06 -1.54
N ILE A 121 -12.44 -25.11 -2.24
CA ILE A 121 -11.20 -25.71 -1.73
C ILE A 121 -10.29 -24.60 -1.24
N SER A 122 -10.06 -24.55 0.07
CA SER A 122 -9.10 -23.64 0.70
C SER A 122 -7.66 -24.08 0.41
N GLY A 123 -6.79 -23.09 0.19
CA GLY A 123 -5.37 -23.34 -0.03
C GLY A 123 -4.55 -22.06 -0.12
N ILE A 124 -3.29 -22.25 -0.47
CA ILE A 124 -2.29 -21.18 -0.54
C ILE A 124 -1.92 -20.91 -1.99
N LEU A 125 -2.07 -19.66 -2.41
CA LEU A 125 -1.53 -19.11 -3.65
C LEU A 125 -0.09 -18.62 -3.43
N LYS A 126 0.84 -19.06 -4.27
CA LYS A 126 2.23 -18.61 -4.29
C LYS A 126 2.68 -18.27 -5.70
N TYR A 127 3.69 -17.42 -5.78
CA TYR A 127 4.42 -17.15 -7.00
C TYR A 127 5.84 -17.72 -6.89
N ASP A 128 6.30 -18.42 -7.93
CA ASP A 128 7.65 -18.98 -8.07
C ASP A 128 8.44 -18.06 -9.01
N ASP A 129 9.26 -17.17 -8.44
CA ASP A 129 10.07 -16.19 -9.19
C ASP A 129 11.03 -16.84 -10.20
N GLU A 130 11.53 -18.05 -9.92
CA GLU A 130 12.51 -18.72 -10.78
C GLU A 130 11.88 -19.29 -12.04
N LYS A 131 10.59 -19.66 -11.95
CA LYS A 131 9.83 -20.27 -13.04
C LYS A 131 8.84 -19.32 -13.69
N ASP A 132 8.58 -18.15 -13.11
CA ASP A 132 7.60 -17.16 -13.58
C ASP A 132 6.18 -17.77 -13.64
N ILE A 133 5.79 -18.49 -12.58
CA ILE A 133 4.48 -19.17 -12.48
C ILE A 133 3.82 -18.99 -11.12
N HIS A 134 2.48 -19.00 -11.11
CA HIS A 134 1.71 -19.15 -9.88
C HIS A 134 1.46 -20.63 -9.58
N THR A 135 1.38 -20.95 -8.30
CA THR A 135 1.01 -22.28 -7.80
C THR A 135 -0.07 -22.17 -6.75
N PHE A 136 -0.98 -23.15 -6.75
CA PHE A 136 -1.97 -23.35 -5.70
C PHE A 136 -1.67 -24.66 -4.97
N THR A 137 -1.74 -24.64 -3.65
CA THR A 137 -1.63 -25.83 -2.80
C THR A 137 -2.82 -25.87 -1.85
N ARG A 138 -3.66 -26.91 -1.94
CA ARG A 138 -4.77 -27.10 -0.99
C ARG A 138 -4.26 -27.32 0.44
N ASP A 139 -5.02 -26.85 1.42
CA ASP A 139 -4.64 -26.94 2.84
C ASP A 139 -4.73 -28.37 3.38
N GLU A 140 -5.79 -29.11 3.00
CA GLU A 140 -6.06 -30.47 3.46
C GLU A 140 -6.25 -31.43 2.29
N ALA A 141 -5.85 -32.70 2.46
CA ALA A 141 -6.10 -33.73 1.46
C ALA A 141 -7.61 -33.98 1.30
N GLY A 142 -8.03 -34.28 0.07
CA GLY A 142 -9.42 -34.50 -0.29
C GLY A 142 -9.54 -35.15 -1.66
N ASP A 143 -10.67 -34.96 -2.32
CA ASP A 143 -10.88 -35.50 -3.67
C ASP A 143 -10.14 -34.66 -4.72
N GLU A 144 -9.59 -35.33 -5.74
CA GLU A 144 -9.09 -34.66 -6.92
C GLU A 144 -10.23 -33.87 -7.59
N THR A 145 -9.95 -32.64 -8.02
CA THR A 145 -10.98 -31.75 -8.56
C THR A 145 -10.50 -31.05 -9.82
N SER A 146 -11.17 -31.31 -10.94
CA SER A 146 -10.95 -30.59 -12.20
C SER A 146 -11.72 -29.26 -12.24
N ILE A 147 -11.05 -28.26 -12.81
CA ILE A 147 -11.53 -26.90 -13.03
C ILE A 147 -11.50 -26.65 -14.53
N ASP A 148 -12.60 -27.01 -15.20
CA ASP A 148 -12.72 -26.92 -16.66
C ASP A 148 -13.28 -25.57 -17.13
N ASP A 149 -13.93 -24.80 -16.26
CA ASP A 149 -14.46 -23.46 -16.55
C ASP A 149 -13.66 -22.40 -15.78
N TYR A 150 -13.67 -21.15 -16.26
CA TYR A 150 -13.11 -20.01 -15.54
C TYR A 150 -13.75 -19.88 -14.15
N THR A 151 -12.97 -20.24 -13.13
CA THR A 151 -13.43 -20.31 -11.75
C THR A 151 -12.78 -19.21 -10.94
N GLN A 152 -13.60 -18.40 -10.28
CA GLN A 152 -13.12 -17.29 -9.49
C GLN A 152 -12.25 -17.79 -8.33
N ILE A 153 -11.12 -17.13 -8.10
CA ILE A 153 -10.31 -17.29 -6.90
C ILE A 153 -10.78 -16.23 -5.90
N THR A 154 -11.15 -16.66 -4.69
CA THR A 154 -11.65 -15.77 -3.65
C THR A 154 -10.74 -15.77 -2.42
N THR A 155 -10.78 -14.70 -1.63
CA THR A 155 -10.07 -14.58 -0.35
C THR A 155 -10.94 -13.75 0.61
N ASP A 156 -10.53 -13.68 1.87
CA ASP A 156 -11.11 -12.74 2.82
C ASP A 156 -10.62 -11.32 2.50
N PHE A 157 -11.54 -10.48 2.03
CA PHE A 157 -11.23 -9.09 1.71
C PHE A 157 -11.34 -8.19 2.95
N PRO A 158 -10.47 -7.19 3.07
CA PRO A 158 -10.55 -6.22 4.16
C PRO A 158 -11.85 -5.40 4.10
N SER A 159 -12.36 -5.02 5.27
CA SER A 159 -13.44 -4.04 5.40
C SER A 159 -12.89 -2.67 5.75
N PHE A 160 -13.42 -1.62 5.13
CA PHE A 160 -12.99 -0.25 5.35
C PHE A 160 -14.12 0.60 5.95
N ASP A 161 -13.78 1.47 6.91
CA ASP A 161 -14.71 2.49 7.36
C ASP A 161 -14.82 3.59 6.30
N LYS A 162 -16.04 3.79 5.80
CA LYS A 162 -16.36 4.81 4.78
C LYS A 162 -16.12 6.25 5.25
N ASN A 163 -16.04 6.47 6.56
CA ASN A 163 -15.68 7.76 7.16
C ASN A 163 -14.17 7.95 7.34
N GLY A 164 -13.38 6.92 7.02
CA GLY A 164 -11.93 6.97 6.99
C GLY A 164 -11.37 7.99 6.00
N ILE A 165 -10.04 8.08 5.94
CA ILE A 165 -9.31 8.82 4.91
C ILE A 165 -8.42 7.84 4.16
N ALA A 166 -8.43 7.85 2.84
CA ALA A 166 -7.56 7.00 2.03
C ALA A 166 -6.36 7.80 1.48
N VAL A 167 -5.16 7.27 1.63
CA VAL A 167 -3.97 7.75 0.91
C VAL A 167 -3.59 6.69 -0.11
N ILE A 168 -3.69 7.03 -1.39
CA ILE A 168 -3.38 6.15 -2.51
C ILE A 168 -2.02 6.57 -3.06
N PHE A 169 -1.01 5.73 -2.86
CA PHE A 169 0.33 5.93 -3.41
C PHE A 169 0.73 4.70 -4.23
N THR A 170 0.38 4.73 -5.51
CA THR A 170 0.46 3.57 -6.40
C THR A 170 1.04 3.97 -7.76
N GLY A 171 1.47 2.97 -8.53
CA GLY A 171 1.90 3.14 -9.92
C GLY A 171 3.42 3.18 -10.11
N THR A 172 4.22 3.08 -9.05
CA THR A 172 5.70 2.99 -9.13
C THR A 172 6.14 1.82 -10.01
N TYR A 173 5.43 0.70 -9.91
CA TYR A 173 5.73 -0.55 -10.59
C TYR A 173 4.77 -0.87 -11.75
N ASP A 174 3.85 0.03 -12.08
CA ASP A 174 2.98 -0.16 -13.24
C ASP A 174 3.82 -0.20 -14.53
N PRO A 175 3.45 -1.02 -15.53
CA PRO A 175 4.18 -1.11 -16.78
C PRO A 175 4.34 0.27 -17.45
N TYR A 176 5.55 0.58 -17.90
CA TYR A 176 5.82 1.81 -18.66
C TYR A 176 5.59 1.58 -20.15
N GLU A 177 4.34 1.74 -20.58
CA GLU A 177 3.91 1.60 -21.97
C GLU A 177 2.93 2.71 -22.36
N SER A 178 2.69 2.87 -23.67
CA SER A 178 1.80 3.91 -24.19
C SER A 178 0.39 3.77 -23.58
N GLY A 179 -0.06 4.80 -22.87
CA GLY A 179 -1.38 4.84 -22.25
C GLY A 179 -1.48 4.10 -20.91
N SER A 180 -0.38 3.59 -20.34
CA SER A 180 -0.42 2.87 -19.06
C SER A 180 -0.95 3.73 -17.90
N ILE A 181 -0.76 5.05 -17.94
CA ILE A 181 -1.33 5.97 -16.95
C ILE A 181 -2.87 5.87 -16.84
N PHE A 182 -3.56 5.60 -17.95
CA PHE A 182 -5.02 5.42 -17.93
C PHE A 182 -5.40 4.08 -17.26
N LYS A 183 -4.55 3.05 -17.36
CA LYS A 183 -4.73 1.80 -16.61
C LYS A 183 -4.52 2.05 -15.10
N THR A 184 -3.46 2.79 -14.73
CA THR A 184 -3.23 3.23 -13.35
C THR A 184 -4.46 3.95 -12.79
N ILE A 185 -4.99 4.95 -13.50
CA ILE A 185 -6.19 5.69 -13.11
C ILE A 185 -7.41 4.78 -12.98
N THR A 186 -7.61 3.86 -13.93
CA THR A 186 -8.71 2.90 -13.91
C THR A 186 -8.70 2.07 -12.62
N TYR A 187 -7.52 1.57 -12.22
CA TYR A 187 -7.40 0.78 -11.00
C TYR A 187 -7.41 1.64 -9.73
N GLN A 188 -6.92 2.88 -9.74
CA GLN A 188 -7.11 3.81 -8.62
C GLN A 188 -8.60 4.10 -8.36
N ARG A 189 -9.39 4.34 -9.43
CA ARG A 189 -10.85 4.47 -9.34
C ARG A 189 -11.48 3.19 -8.80
N ALA A 190 -11.03 2.03 -9.27
CA ALA A 190 -11.50 0.73 -8.79
C ALA A 190 -11.28 0.59 -7.28
N ILE A 191 -10.07 0.91 -6.80
CA ILE A 191 -9.73 0.92 -5.37
C ILE A 191 -10.65 1.87 -4.60
N LEU A 192 -10.72 3.15 -4.97
CA LEU A 192 -11.55 4.14 -4.28
C LEU A 192 -13.03 3.74 -4.21
N ASN A 193 -13.58 3.20 -5.30
CA ASN A 193 -14.95 2.69 -5.34
C ASN A 193 -15.17 1.53 -4.36
N GLN A 194 -14.19 0.64 -4.21
CA GLN A 194 -14.27 -0.50 -3.30
C GLN A 194 -14.14 -0.09 -1.84
N LEU A 195 -13.27 0.89 -1.53
CA LEU A 195 -13.19 1.48 -0.18
C LEU A 195 -14.51 2.16 0.20
N GLY A 196 -15.17 2.82 -0.77
CA GLY A 196 -16.36 3.63 -0.51
C GLY A 196 -16.09 4.85 0.37
N ILE A 197 -14.82 5.26 0.46
CA ILE A 197 -14.33 6.41 1.23
C ILE A 197 -14.36 7.65 0.34
N LYS A 198 -14.87 8.76 0.87
CA LYS A 198 -14.94 10.04 0.15
C LYS A 198 -13.74 10.95 0.40
N LYS A 199 -13.10 10.84 1.57
CA LYS A 199 -11.92 11.62 1.91
C LYS A 199 -10.69 10.87 1.41
N TYR A 200 -10.03 11.36 0.37
CA TYR A 200 -8.83 10.68 -0.13
C TYR A 200 -7.77 11.65 -0.64
N ILE A 201 -6.54 11.16 -0.74
CA ILE A 201 -5.41 11.83 -1.38
C ILE A 201 -4.76 10.83 -2.34
N VAL A 202 -4.46 11.28 -3.56
CA VAL A 202 -3.64 10.52 -4.51
C VAL A 202 -2.27 11.19 -4.62
N VAL A 203 -1.22 10.45 -4.27
CA VAL A 203 0.16 10.95 -4.30
C VAL A 203 0.71 10.79 -5.71
N SER A 204 1.37 11.83 -6.22
CA SER A 204 2.02 11.84 -7.54
C SER A 204 3.05 10.71 -7.70
N LEU A 205 3.21 10.21 -8.93
CA LEU A 205 4.37 9.40 -9.31
C LEU A 205 5.66 10.21 -9.14
N THR A 206 6.75 9.56 -8.72
CA THR A 206 7.99 10.25 -8.31
C THR A 206 9.14 10.05 -9.32
N SER A 207 9.38 8.80 -9.73
CA SER A 207 10.59 8.43 -10.46
C SER A 207 10.52 8.73 -11.95
N LYS A 208 11.22 9.79 -12.37
CA LYS A 208 11.52 10.03 -13.81
C LYS A 208 12.50 8.99 -14.38
N ARG A 209 13.29 8.33 -13.53
CA ARG A 209 14.20 7.24 -13.92
C ARG A 209 13.42 6.01 -14.40
N THR A 210 12.24 5.78 -13.83
CA THR A 210 11.29 4.74 -14.25
C THR A 210 10.41 5.22 -15.39
N PHE A 211 9.83 6.42 -15.26
CA PHE A 211 8.86 6.97 -16.22
C PHE A 211 9.39 8.26 -16.84
N GLN A 212 9.91 8.21 -18.06
CA GLN A 212 10.57 9.39 -18.67
C GLN A 212 9.63 10.58 -18.86
N ILE A 213 8.33 10.32 -19.07
CA ILE A 213 7.26 11.32 -19.18
C ILE A 213 6.46 11.51 -17.88
N VAL A 214 7.05 11.23 -16.71
CA VAL A 214 6.35 11.28 -15.40
C VAL A 214 5.60 12.58 -15.13
N ASN A 215 6.10 13.72 -15.66
CA ASN A 215 5.42 15.01 -15.49
C ASN A 215 4.09 15.04 -16.27
N ASP A 216 4.07 14.53 -17.50
CA ASP A 216 2.85 14.46 -18.29
C ASP A 216 1.88 13.45 -17.66
N MET A 217 2.38 12.32 -17.16
CA MET A 217 1.56 11.33 -16.43
C MET A 217 0.95 11.93 -15.15
N ASN A 218 1.72 12.70 -14.39
CA ASN A 218 1.23 13.41 -13.21
C ASN A 218 0.22 14.51 -13.56
N ALA A 219 0.35 15.19 -14.70
CA ALA A 219 -0.65 16.15 -15.16
C ALA A 219 -2.00 15.47 -15.43
N VAL A 220 -2.00 14.25 -16.00
CA VAL A 220 -3.22 13.45 -16.18
C VAL A 220 -3.80 13.01 -14.82
N LEU A 221 -2.96 12.61 -13.86
CA LEU A 221 -3.42 12.28 -12.50
C LEU A 221 -3.99 13.49 -11.76
N GLU A 222 -3.40 14.67 -11.95
CA GLU A 222 -3.89 15.92 -11.37
C GLU A 222 -5.25 16.32 -11.96
N GLU A 223 -5.42 16.20 -13.28
CA GLU A 223 -6.72 16.44 -13.94
C GLU A 223 -7.78 15.45 -13.46
N GLU A 224 -7.40 14.19 -13.26
CA GLU A 224 -8.30 13.13 -12.80
C GLU A 224 -8.77 13.31 -11.35
N HIS A 225 -7.84 13.59 -10.44
CA HIS A 225 -8.11 13.59 -9.00
C HIS A 225 -8.30 15.00 -8.41
N GLU A 226 -8.11 16.03 -9.23
CA GLU A 226 -8.35 17.44 -8.90
C GLU A 226 -7.75 17.84 -7.54
N GLU A 227 -8.58 18.37 -6.64
CA GLU A 227 -8.16 18.82 -5.32
C GLU A 227 -7.62 17.69 -4.42
N HIS A 228 -7.86 16.42 -4.75
CA HIS A 228 -7.33 15.28 -4.00
C HIS A 228 -5.90 14.89 -4.43
N PHE A 229 -5.40 15.42 -5.56
CA PHE A 229 -4.04 15.15 -6.01
C PHE A 229 -3.00 15.89 -5.15
N LEU A 230 -1.94 15.18 -4.76
CA LEU A 230 -0.77 15.73 -4.09
C LEU A 230 0.44 15.66 -5.02
N SER A 231 0.87 16.82 -5.53
CA SER A 231 2.06 16.96 -6.38
C SER A 231 3.36 16.88 -5.57
N PHE A 232 3.58 15.73 -4.93
CA PHE A 232 4.72 15.50 -4.05
C PHE A 232 6.05 15.51 -4.79
N ARG A 233 6.07 15.00 -6.04
CA ARG A 233 7.25 15.03 -6.89
C ARG A 233 7.74 16.46 -7.13
N ASP A 234 6.84 17.39 -7.46
CA ASP A 234 7.21 18.79 -7.69
C ASP A 234 7.69 19.47 -6.40
N TYR A 235 7.09 19.11 -5.27
CA TYR A 235 7.57 19.55 -3.96
C TYR A 235 9.02 19.10 -3.71
N LEU A 236 9.34 17.83 -3.95
CA LEU A 236 10.69 17.30 -3.75
C LEU A 236 11.74 18.02 -4.61
N LEU A 237 11.40 18.33 -5.87
CA LEU A 237 12.30 19.06 -6.76
C LEU A 237 12.56 20.51 -6.35
N LYS A 238 11.58 21.17 -5.72
CA LYS A 238 11.65 22.60 -5.39
C LYS A 238 12.15 22.86 -3.97
N ASN A 239 11.69 22.04 -3.02
CA ASN A 239 11.85 22.28 -1.59
C ASN A 239 12.40 21.08 -0.82
N GLY A 240 12.45 19.87 -1.41
CA GLY A 240 12.76 18.63 -0.70
C GLY A 240 14.05 18.69 0.13
N LEU A 241 15.18 19.01 -0.49
CA LEU A 241 16.47 19.08 0.23
C LEU A 241 16.47 20.17 1.32
N LYS A 242 15.90 21.33 1.00
CA LYS A 242 15.85 22.47 1.93
C LYS A 242 15.04 22.11 3.17
N ASP A 243 13.87 21.53 2.99
CA ASP A 243 12.94 21.24 4.09
C ASP A 243 13.34 19.96 4.86
N ALA A 244 14.18 19.10 4.27
CA ALA A 244 14.94 18.06 4.97
C ALA A 244 16.20 18.58 5.68
N ASN A 245 16.53 19.87 5.58
CA ASN A 245 17.80 20.46 6.08
C ASN A 245 19.06 19.79 5.51
N ILE A 246 18.99 19.26 4.29
CA ILE A 246 20.12 18.68 3.57
C ILE A 246 20.81 19.78 2.74
N THR A 247 22.12 19.92 2.90
CA THR A 247 22.92 20.76 2.01
C THR A 247 23.11 20.02 0.68
N PRO A 248 22.66 20.57 -0.46
CA PRO A 248 22.77 19.88 -1.75
C PRO A 248 24.22 19.52 -2.10
N THR A 249 24.43 18.31 -2.60
CA THR A 249 25.70 17.88 -3.18
C THR A 249 25.76 18.24 -4.67
N ASP A 250 26.95 18.15 -5.28
CA ASP A 250 27.10 18.33 -6.74
C ASP A 250 26.23 17.31 -7.50
N ASP A 251 26.14 16.08 -6.99
CA ASP A 251 25.31 15.00 -7.54
C ASP A 251 23.80 15.30 -7.47
N ASP A 252 23.34 15.94 -6.39
CA ASP A 252 21.95 16.38 -6.27
C ASP A 252 21.64 17.51 -7.26
N GLN A 253 22.57 18.45 -7.45
CA GLN A 253 22.40 19.51 -8.45
C GLN A 253 22.33 18.92 -9.86
N ASP A 254 23.18 17.95 -10.16
CA ASP A 254 23.18 17.20 -11.42
C ASP A 254 21.86 16.45 -11.65
N ASP A 255 21.26 15.91 -10.59
CA ASP A 255 19.95 15.27 -10.64
C ASP A 255 18.85 16.31 -10.89
N LEU A 256 18.84 17.42 -10.16
CA LEU A 256 17.86 18.51 -10.32
C LEU A 256 17.89 19.11 -11.73
N ASP A 257 19.07 19.33 -12.31
CA ASP A 257 19.25 19.85 -13.67
C ASP A 257 18.65 18.90 -14.73
N LYS A 258 18.63 17.60 -14.45
CA LYS A 258 18.00 16.57 -15.30
C LYS A 258 16.52 16.36 -14.96
N GLY A 259 16.01 17.06 -13.94
CA GLY A 259 14.67 16.91 -13.41
C GLY A 259 14.46 15.57 -12.69
N TYR A 260 15.49 15.02 -12.07
CA TYR A 260 15.42 13.86 -11.19
C TYR A 260 15.25 14.32 -9.74
N ILE A 261 14.55 13.52 -8.93
CA ILE A 261 14.55 13.71 -7.49
C ILE A 261 16.01 13.57 -7.01
N PRO A 262 16.50 14.51 -6.17
CA PRO A 262 17.83 14.45 -5.59
C PRO A 262 18.11 13.09 -4.93
N ARG A 263 19.23 12.47 -5.27
CA ARG A 263 19.58 11.15 -4.71
C ARG A 263 19.80 11.17 -3.20
N SER A 264 20.11 12.31 -2.59
CA SER A 264 20.14 12.44 -1.14
C SER A 264 18.78 12.24 -0.45
N LEU A 265 17.67 12.16 -1.19
CA LEU A 265 16.33 11.81 -0.69
C LEU A 265 15.92 10.37 -1.03
N LEU A 266 16.80 9.59 -1.67
CA LEU A 266 16.49 8.25 -2.18
C LEU A 266 17.42 7.21 -1.57
N LEU A 267 16.99 5.95 -1.62
CA LEU A 267 17.86 4.80 -1.40
C LEU A 267 18.77 4.56 -2.61
N ASP A 268 19.77 3.69 -2.46
CA ASP A 268 20.77 3.37 -3.50
C ASP A 268 20.16 2.88 -4.82
N ASN A 269 18.94 2.35 -4.80
CA ASN A 269 18.23 1.90 -6.00
C ASN A 269 17.64 3.07 -6.83
N LEU A 270 17.72 4.30 -6.32
CA LEU A 270 17.28 5.56 -6.94
C LEU A 270 15.79 5.60 -7.33
N VAL A 271 14.98 4.74 -6.72
CA VAL A 271 13.53 4.65 -6.93
C VAL A 271 12.82 4.86 -5.59
N ASP A 272 13.21 4.08 -4.57
CA ASP A 272 12.60 4.15 -3.24
C ASP A 272 13.14 5.35 -2.45
N GLY A 273 12.28 5.92 -1.59
CA GLY A 273 12.61 7.04 -0.72
C GLY A 273 13.38 6.61 0.52
N ASN A 274 14.23 7.49 1.05
CA ASN A 274 14.83 7.30 2.37
C ASN A 274 13.93 7.88 3.48
N GLU A 275 14.44 7.91 4.72
CA GLU A 275 13.71 8.45 5.88
C GLU A 275 13.27 9.91 5.69
N ASP A 276 14.15 10.79 5.19
CA ASP A 276 13.82 12.20 4.94
C ASP A 276 12.69 12.36 3.91
N PHE A 277 12.73 11.57 2.83
CA PHE A 277 11.65 11.54 1.85
C PHE A 277 10.31 11.17 2.48
N HIS A 278 10.29 10.14 3.33
CA HIS A 278 9.06 9.65 3.95
C HIS A 278 8.52 10.59 5.04
N GLU A 279 9.40 11.24 5.79
CA GLU A 279 9.00 12.27 6.74
C GLU A 279 8.38 13.48 6.01
N LEU A 280 9.01 13.93 4.92
CA LEU A 280 8.48 15.01 4.10
C LEU A 280 7.13 14.64 3.49
N LEU A 281 6.98 13.42 2.98
CA LEU A 281 5.71 12.93 2.44
C LEU A 281 4.60 12.96 3.49
N ALA A 282 4.87 12.49 4.70
CA ALA A 282 3.89 12.51 5.79
C ALA A 282 3.46 13.95 6.14
N LYS A 283 4.39 14.90 6.20
CA LYS A 283 4.08 16.32 6.44
C LYS A 283 3.21 16.90 5.31
N GLN A 284 3.56 16.66 4.06
CA GLN A 284 2.79 17.13 2.90
C GLN A 284 1.39 16.50 2.83
N ILE A 285 1.24 15.22 3.19
CA ILE A 285 -0.07 14.56 3.31
C ILE A 285 -0.91 15.24 4.41
N ILE A 286 -0.34 15.51 5.58
CA ILE A 286 -1.06 16.17 6.69
C ILE A 286 -1.51 17.57 6.29
N GLU A 287 -0.63 18.38 5.69
CA GLU A 287 -0.97 19.71 5.19
C GLU A 287 -2.14 19.65 4.20
N LYS A 288 -2.06 18.73 3.23
CA LYS A 288 -3.14 18.50 2.25
C LYS A 288 -4.45 18.06 2.92
N MET A 289 -4.40 17.18 3.91
CA MET A 289 -5.57 16.76 4.67
C MET A 289 -6.19 17.91 5.47
N GLN A 290 -5.39 18.84 6.00
CA GLN A 290 -5.87 20.02 6.70
C GLN A 290 -6.53 21.02 5.73
N ASP A 291 -5.92 21.25 4.56
CA ASP A 291 -6.47 22.13 3.52
C ASP A 291 -7.84 21.64 3.02
N LEU A 292 -7.97 20.32 2.82
CA LEU A 292 -9.22 19.66 2.45
C LEU A 292 -10.18 19.46 3.63
N LYS A 293 -9.78 19.85 4.85
CA LYS A 293 -10.57 19.72 6.09
C LYS A 293 -10.94 18.27 6.43
N TYR A 294 -10.07 17.33 6.10
CA TYR A 294 -10.20 15.92 6.49
C TYR A 294 -9.75 15.67 7.91
N LEU A 295 -8.73 16.42 8.35
CA LEU A 295 -8.22 16.45 9.71
C LEU A 295 -8.45 17.83 10.33
N ASP A 296 -8.68 17.84 11.65
CA ASP A 296 -8.72 19.05 12.44
C ASP A 296 -7.55 19.10 13.46
N LYS A 297 -7.51 20.15 14.29
CA LYS A 297 -6.41 20.36 15.24
C LYS A 297 -6.28 19.24 16.27
N GLN A 298 -7.36 18.56 16.64
CA GLN A 298 -7.32 17.49 17.64
C GLN A 298 -6.73 16.20 17.07
N ASP A 299 -6.78 16.03 15.75
CA ASP A 299 -6.19 14.90 15.05
C ASP A 299 -4.67 15.01 14.92
N ILE A 300 -4.10 16.20 15.14
CA ILE A 300 -2.65 16.43 15.04
C ILE A 300 -2.03 16.38 16.43
N LYS A 301 -0.89 15.67 16.55
CA LYS A 301 -0.11 15.67 17.79
C LYS A 301 0.58 17.00 17.95
N ALA A 302 0.46 17.60 19.13
CA ALA A 302 1.23 18.78 19.47
C ALA A 302 2.73 18.44 19.33
N THR A 303 3.44 19.20 18.52
CA THR A 303 4.91 19.14 18.45
C THR A 303 5.46 19.39 19.86
N GLN A 304 6.26 18.44 20.37
CA GLN A 304 7.07 18.70 21.55
C GLN A 304 8.27 19.53 21.07
N ASP A 305 8.16 20.84 21.18
CA ASP A 305 9.31 21.76 21.04
C ASP A 305 10.33 21.54 22.17
#